data_AF-A0AA97HSQ9-F1
#
_entry.id   AF-A0AA97HSQ9-F1
#
_cell.length_a   1.000
_cell.length_b   1.000
_cell.length_c   1.000
_cell.angle_alpha   90.00
_cell.angle_beta   90.00
_cell.angle_gamma   90.00
#
_symmetry.space_group_name_H-M   'P 1'
#
loop_
_entity.id
_entity.type
_entity.pdbx_description
1 polymer ?
#
loop_
_entity_poly.entity_id
_entity_poly.type
_entity_poly.pdbx_seq_one_letter_code
_entity_poly.pdbx_strand_id
1 'polypeptide(L)'
;MKNKLTKLALLSSSILMATATFAADFPVTASATAKWDATAVKDTQSILVVTPLKSLNFQYAEGLKAFNTQTGAFDVTIEGQAGATDFQLTSQLISNTLTRGSDASTLNVGVAWNGTKLTKATPTTLISTKNPMVSAGLDALAQSSIYASSGRESAQGSFEFTIDDATSDGSAATDFSSLADGMWNGEVAVQFTALWSDTP
;
A
#
# COMPACT_ATOMS: atom_id res chain seq x y z
N MET A 1 -14.70 9.58 -36.41
CA MET A 1 -15.03 8.21 -35.97
C MET A 1 -15.04 8.20 -34.44
N LYS A 2 -16.14 7.75 -33.83
CA LYS A 2 -16.34 7.76 -32.37
C LYS A 2 -15.64 6.53 -31.77
N ASN A 3 -14.44 6.70 -31.21
CA ASN A 3 -13.79 5.61 -30.49
C ASN A 3 -14.38 5.54 -29.08
N LYS A 4 -15.08 4.44 -28.82
CA LYS A 4 -15.77 4.14 -27.57
C LYS A 4 -14.73 3.98 -26.45
N LEU A 5 -14.76 4.86 -25.46
CA LEU A 5 -14.11 4.59 -24.17
C LEU A 5 -14.86 3.44 -23.50
N THR A 6 -14.24 2.27 -23.46
CA THR A 6 -14.68 1.14 -22.65
C THR A 6 -14.48 1.52 -21.17
N LYS A 7 -15.58 1.81 -20.47
CA LYS A 7 -15.58 2.03 -19.02
C LYS A 7 -15.38 0.68 -18.34
N LEU A 8 -14.14 0.35 -17.99
CA LEU A 8 -13.85 -0.76 -17.09
C LEU A 8 -14.23 -0.29 -15.67
N ALA A 9 -15.16 -0.99 -15.02
CA ALA A 9 -15.47 -0.77 -13.61
C ALA A 9 -14.36 -1.43 -12.79
N LEU A 10 -13.52 -0.64 -12.12
CA LEU A 10 -12.42 -1.15 -11.29
C LEU A 10 -12.91 -1.35 -9.85
N LEU A 11 -12.80 -2.59 -9.38
CA LEU A 11 -13.20 -3.07 -8.06
C LEU A 11 -11.94 -3.22 -7.19
N SER A 12 -11.79 -2.37 -6.18
CA SER A 12 -10.82 -2.59 -5.10
C SER A 12 -11.17 -3.91 -4.39
N SER A 13 -10.34 -4.93 -4.57
CA SER A 13 -10.60 -6.28 -4.04
C SER A 13 -9.54 -6.63 -2.99
N SER A 14 -9.93 -6.69 -1.72
CA SER A 14 -9.10 -7.22 -0.64
C SER A 14 -9.29 -8.73 -0.55
N ILE A 15 -8.21 -9.51 -0.68
CA ILE A 15 -8.24 -10.96 -0.46
C ILE A 15 -7.81 -11.21 0.99
N LEU A 16 -8.74 -11.72 1.81
CA LEU A 16 -8.47 -12.15 3.17
C LEU A 16 -8.03 -13.63 3.13
N MET A 17 -6.74 -13.91 3.24
CA MET A 17 -6.23 -15.26 3.53
C MET A 17 -5.84 -15.31 5.01
N ALA A 18 -6.80 -15.66 5.87
CA ALA A 18 -6.55 -15.89 7.29
C ALA A 18 -6.16 -17.36 7.51
N THR A 19 -4.89 -17.62 7.81
CA THR A 19 -4.47 -18.91 8.38
C THR A 19 -4.45 -18.77 9.90
N ALA A 20 -5.48 -19.27 10.59
CA ALA A 20 -5.49 -19.38 12.05
C ALA A 20 -5.11 -20.80 12.46
N THR A 21 -3.97 -20.96 13.13
CA THR A 21 -3.65 -22.21 13.84
C THR A 21 -4.24 -22.12 15.25
N PHE A 22 -5.36 -22.81 15.49
CA PHE A 22 -5.88 -22.99 16.84
C PHE A 22 -5.07 -24.09 17.54
N ALA A 23 -3.96 -23.71 18.15
CA ALA A 23 -3.38 -24.45 19.26
C ALA A 23 -3.59 -23.62 20.53
N ALA A 24 -3.86 -24.27 21.66
CA ALA A 24 -3.72 -23.64 22.96
C ALA A 24 -2.25 -23.20 23.10
N ASP A 25 -2.04 -21.95 23.49
CA ASP A 25 -0.77 -21.22 23.62
C ASP A 25 -0.36 -20.42 22.36
N PHE A 26 -0.21 -19.13 22.59
CA PHE A 26 0.39 -18.12 21.71
C PHE A 26 1.77 -18.56 21.16
N PRO A 27 2.29 -17.92 20.10
CA PRO A 27 1.78 -16.73 19.41
C PRO A 27 0.65 -17.01 18.42
N VAL A 28 -0.22 -16.01 18.23
CA VAL A 28 -1.26 -15.98 17.18
C VAL A 28 -0.83 -15.00 16.09
N THR A 29 -0.81 -15.45 14.83
CA THR A 29 -0.48 -14.62 13.67
C THR A 29 -1.61 -14.57 12.66
N ALA A 30 -1.86 -13.39 12.09
CA ALA A 30 -2.77 -13.21 10.97
C ALA A 30 -2.15 -12.27 9.94
N SER A 31 -2.47 -12.47 8.65
CA SER A 31 -2.00 -11.59 7.58
C SER A 31 -3.11 -11.24 6.60
N ALA A 32 -3.06 -10.04 6.03
CA ALA A 32 -3.96 -9.59 4.98
C ALA A 32 -3.21 -8.72 3.98
N THR A 33 -3.64 -8.72 2.71
CA THR A 33 -3.00 -7.89 1.67
C THR A 33 -3.99 -6.86 1.15
N ALA A 34 -3.63 -5.59 1.29
CA ALA A 34 -4.34 -4.47 0.67
C ALA A 34 -3.74 -4.21 -0.72
N LYS A 35 -4.62 -3.95 -1.69
CA LYS A 35 -4.27 -3.76 -3.10
C LYS A 35 -4.89 -2.47 -3.60
N TRP A 36 -4.09 -1.67 -4.29
CA TRP A 36 -4.53 -0.46 -4.98
C TRP A 36 -4.20 -0.58 -6.46
N ASP A 37 -5.22 -0.40 -7.29
CA ASP A 37 -5.00 -0.15 -8.71
C ASP A 37 -4.35 1.23 -8.86
N ALA A 38 -3.26 1.27 -9.62
CA ALA A 38 -2.49 2.47 -9.85
C ALA A 38 -2.35 2.74 -11.35
N THR A 39 -2.60 3.98 -11.73
CA THR A 39 -2.39 4.47 -13.10
C THR A 39 -1.50 5.70 -13.05
N ALA A 40 -0.47 5.74 -13.88
CA ALA A 40 0.36 6.92 -14.08
C ALA A 40 0.27 7.38 -15.53
N VAL A 41 0.11 8.69 -15.74
CA VAL A 41 -0.01 9.29 -17.07
C VAL A 41 1.04 10.38 -17.22
N LYS A 42 1.82 10.27 -18.29
CA LYS A 42 2.64 11.35 -18.82
C LYS A 42 2.05 11.78 -20.16
N ASP A 43 1.57 13.01 -20.20
CA ASP A 43 1.04 13.65 -21.40
C ASP A 43 1.55 15.09 -21.42
N THR A 44 2.50 15.36 -22.31
CA THR A 44 3.14 16.68 -22.45
C THR A 44 2.57 17.48 -23.62
N GLN A 45 1.63 16.89 -24.38
CA GLN A 45 1.06 17.51 -25.58
C GLN A 45 -0.36 18.06 -25.33
N SER A 46 -1.09 17.48 -24.38
CA SER A 46 -2.44 17.93 -24.03
C SER A 46 -2.43 19.13 -23.09
N ILE A 47 -3.28 20.12 -23.39
CA ILE A 47 -3.49 21.32 -22.56
C ILE A 47 -4.41 21.09 -21.35
N LEU A 48 -5.07 19.92 -21.24
CA LEU A 48 -5.98 19.57 -20.14
C LEU A 48 -5.99 18.05 -19.90
N VAL A 49 -5.72 17.64 -18.66
CA VAL A 49 -5.78 16.25 -18.18
C VAL A 49 -6.85 16.14 -17.10
N VAL A 50 -7.67 15.08 -17.12
CA VAL A 50 -8.76 14.83 -16.16
C VAL A 50 -8.62 13.43 -15.56
N THR A 51 -8.71 13.33 -14.23
CA THR A 51 -8.38 12.14 -13.45
C THR A 51 -9.59 11.63 -12.62
N PRO A 52 -9.95 10.33 -12.67
CA PRO A 52 -11.00 9.75 -11.83
C PRO A 52 -10.51 9.37 -10.40
N LEU A 53 -11.38 9.59 -9.40
CA LEU A 53 -11.05 9.70 -7.95
C LEU A 53 -11.11 8.42 -7.08
N LYS A 54 -10.99 7.21 -7.64
CA LYS A 54 -11.10 5.96 -6.83
C LYS A 54 -9.91 4.99 -6.91
N SER A 55 -8.89 5.32 -7.69
CA SER A 55 -7.64 4.57 -7.85
C SER A 55 -6.46 5.52 -7.60
N LEU A 56 -5.28 5.00 -7.25
CA LEU A 56 -4.08 5.85 -7.13
C LEU A 56 -3.75 6.40 -8.53
N ASN A 57 -3.76 7.71 -8.69
CA ASN A 57 -3.60 8.31 -10.00
C ASN A 57 -2.49 9.35 -10.02
N PHE A 58 -1.47 9.07 -10.83
CA PHE A 58 -0.27 9.87 -10.92
C PHE A 58 -0.25 10.66 -12.24
N GLN A 59 -0.06 11.97 -12.15
CA GLN A 59 0.14 12.87 -13.27
C GLN A 59 1.56 13.43 -13.25
N TYR A 60 2.23 13.34 -14.40
CA TYR A 60 3.50 14.02 -14.61
C TYR A 60 3.29 15.53 -14.72
N ALA A 61 3.97 16.29 -13.88
CA ALA A 61 4.00 17.75 -13.92
C ALA A 61 5.30 18.21 -14.61
N GLU A 62 5.20 18.67 -15.86
CA GLU A 62 6.36 19.02 -16.69
C GLU A 62 7.26 20.09 -16.04
N GLY A 63 6.66 21.13 -15.46
CA GLY A 63 7.39 22.21 -14.78
C GLY A 63 8.20 21.75 -13.56
N LEU A 64 7.84 20.61 -12.95
CA LEU A 64 8.53 20.02 -11.81
C LEU A 64 9.36 18.79 -12.19
N LYS A 65 9.21 18.31 -13.42
CA LYS A 65 9.79 17.06 -13.94
C LYS A 65 9.53 15.84 -13.06
N ALA A 66 8.39 15.80 -12.36
CA ALA A 66 8.04 14.77 -11.40
C ALA A 66 6.56 14.39 -11.53
N PHE A 67 6.23 13.18 -11.07
CA PHE A 67 4.84 12.81 -10.81
C PHE A 67 4.37 13.43 -9.49
N ASN A 68 3.08 13.72 -9.38
CA ASN A 68 2.47 14.13 -8.12
C ASN A 68 2.48 12.98 -7.08
N THR A 69 2.29 13.34 -5.82
CA THR A 69 2.08 12.38 -4.72
C THR A 69 0.60 12.04 -4.58
N GLN A 70 0.29 10.82 -4.12
CA GLN A 70 -1.06 10.38 -3.78
C GLN A 70 -1.13 9.87 -2.33
N THR A 71 -2.30 9.98 -1.70
CA THR A 71 -2.56 9.41 -0.38
C THR A 71 -3.62 8.31 -0.52
N GLY A 72 -3.30 7.10 -0.06
CA GLY A 72 -4.23 5.96 -0.06
C GLY A 72 -4.58 5.55 1.35
N ALA A 73 -5.84 5.74 1.73
CA ALA A 73 -6.38 5.29 3.02
C ALA A 73 -6.57 3.76 3.05
N PHE A 74 -6.44 3.18 4.23
CA PHE A 74 -6.77 1.79 4.52
C PHE A 74 -7.43 1.70 5.90
N ASP A 75 -8.34 0.75 6.05
CA ASP A 75 -8.91 0.37 7.34
C ASP A 75 -8.28 -0.96 7.77
N VAL A 76 -7.86 -1.05 9.03
CA VAL A 76 -7.43 -2.30 9.66
C VAL A 76 -8.42 -2.64 10.75
N THR A 77 -9.04 -3.81 10.63
CA THR A 77 -9.87 -4.39 11.69
C THR A 77 -9.17 -5.60 12.26
N ILE A 78 -9.02 -5.63 13.59
CA ILE A 78 -8.50 -6.80 14.29
C ILE A 78 -9.57 -7.43 15.17
N GLU A 79 -9.37 -8.70 15.50
CA GLU A 79 -10.08 -9.37 16.60
C GLU A 79 -9.06 -9.63 17.71
N GLY A 80 -9.35 -9.13 18.91
CA GLY A 80 -8.50 -9.34 20.07
C GLY A 80 -8.28 -10.83 20.34
N GLN A 81 -7.14 -11.14 20.93
CA GLN A 81 -6.80 -12.48 21.40
C GLN A 81 -6.70 -12.46 22.93
N ALA A 82 -7.71 -13.01 23.59
CA ALA A 82 -7.75 -13.07 25.05
C ALA A 82 -6.49 -13.76 25.60
N GLY A 83 -5.83 -13.12 26.57
CA GLY A 83 -4.58 -13.60 27.16
C GLY A 83 -3.30 -13.04 26.52
N ALA A 84 -3.41 -12.27 25.42
CA ALA A 84 -2.24 -11.61 24.83
C ALA A 84 -1.69 -10.55 25.79
N THR A 85 -0.38 -10.53 25.98
CA THR A 85 0.29 -9.44 26.72
C THR A 85 0.84 -8.40 25.77
N ASP A 86 1.16 -8.81 24.53
CA ASP A 86 1.76 -7.99 23.50
C ASP A 86 1.06 -8.13 22.14
N PHE A 87 1.13 -7.05 21.35
CA PHE A 87 0.62 -6.97 20.00
C PHE A 87 1.61 -6.22 19.08
N GLN A 88 1.79 -6.75 17.88
CA GLN A 88 2.57 -6.13 16.82
C GLN A 88 1.81 -6.18 15.49
N LEU A 89 1.84 -5.06 14.77
CA LEU A 89 1.35 -4.96 13.40
C LEU A 89 2.51 -4.45 12.53
N THR A 90 2.85 -5.18 11.48
CA THR A 90 3.85 -4.77 10.48
C THR A 90 3.24 -4.70 9.10
N SER A 91 3.83 -3.89 8.22
CA SER A 91 3.50 -3.86 6.79
C SER A 91 4.72 -4.09 5.90
N GLN A 92 4.53 -4.73 4.76
CA GLN A 92 5.59 -5.03 3.80
C GLN A 92 5.07 -4.85 2.37
N LEU A 93 5.88 -4.22 1.52
CA LEU A 93 5.56 -4.02 0.12
C LEU A 93 5.70 -5.36 -0.62
N ILE A 94 4.72 -5.73 -1.43
CA ILE A 94 4.71 -6.99 -2.19
C ILE A 94 4.92 -6.71 -3.68
N SER A 95 4.09 -5.84 -4.24
CA SER A 95 4.19 -5.39 -5.64
C SER A 95 4.04 -3.88 -5.71
N ASN A 96 4.72 -3.27 -6.69
CA ASN A 96 4.69 -1.81 -6.86
C ASN A 96 5.08 -1.36 -8.27
N THR A 97 5.06 -2.26 -9.26
CA THR A 97 5.53 -1.94 -10.61
C THR A 97 4.33 -1.69 -11.53
N LEU A 98 4.32 -0.55 -12.19
CA LEU A 98 3.37 -0.19 -13.23
C LEU A 98 4.04 -0.40 -14.60
N THR A 99 3.33 -0.99 -15.55
CA THR A 99 3.83 -1.27 -16.89
C THR A 99 3.06 -0.50 -17.93
N ARG A 100 3.75 -0.03 -18.98
CA ARG A 100 3.11 0.62 -20.11
C ARG A 100 2.72 -0.43 -21.14
N GLY A 101 1.46 -0.43 -21.58
CA GLY A 101 0.96 -1.49 -22.48
C GLY A 101 1.58 -1.52 -23.87
N SER A 102 2.28 -0.45 -24.30
CA SER A 102 2.84 -0.32 -25.65
C SER A 102 4.31 -0.77 -25.77
N ASP A 103 5.04 -0.89 -24.66
CA ASP A 103 6.45 -1.28 -24.64
C ASP A 103 6.87 -1.82 -23.26
N ALA A 104 8.17 -1.99 -23.04
CA ALA A 104 8.70 -2.54 -21.78
C ALA A 104 8.92 -1.47 -20.69
N SER A 105 8.52 -0.21 -20.89
CA SER A 105 8.73 0.83 -19.89
C SER A 105 7.96 0.55 -18.60
N THR A 106 8.62 0.80 -17.47
CA THR A 106 8.04 0.62 -16.14
C THR A 106 8.21 1.85 -15.26
N LEU A 107 7.29 2.00 -14.30
CA LEU A 107 7.41 2.92 -13.17
C LEU A 107 7.29 2.11 -11.88
N ASN A 108 8.11 2.42 -10.88
CA ASN A 108 7.97 1.83 -9.55
C ASN A 108 7.37 2.84 -8.58
N VAL A 109 6.33 2.41 -7.88
CA VAL A 109 5.61 3.20 -6.88
C VAL A 109 6.30 3.03 -5.53
N GLY A 110 6.77 4.13 -4.94
CA GLY A 110 7.17 4.20 -3.54
C GLY A 110 5.94 4.20 -2.63
N VAL A 111 6.04 3.54 -1.48
CA VAL A 111 5.01 3.54 -0.44
C VAL A 111 5.66 3.91 0.88
N ALA A 112 5.12 4.90 1.58
CA ALA A 112 5.65 5.36 2.86
C ALA A 112 4.57 5.45 3.95
N TRP A 113 4.97 5.07 5.16
CA TRP A 113 4.20 5.23 6.40
C TRP A 113 4.90 6.26 7.28
N ASN A 114 4.25 7.39 7.55
CA ASN A 114 4.81 8.47 8.38
C ASN A 114 6.25 8.85 7.98
N GLY A 115 6.51 8.95 6.67
CA GLY A 115 7.82 9.28 6.10
C GLY A 115 8.81 8.11 6.00
N THR A 116 8.49 6.93 6.53
CA THR A 116 9.34 5.73 6.43
C THR A 116 8.92 4.89 5.23
N LYS A 117 9.84 4.63 4.30
CA LYS A 117 9.57 3.82 3.11
C LYS A 117 9.37 2.35 3.48
N LEU A 118 8.29 1.77 2.98
CA LEU A 118 8.09 0.33 2.98
C LEU A 118 9.01 -0.30 1.92
N THR A 119 9.51 -1.50 2.20
CA THR A 119 10.35 -2.24 1.28
C THR A 119 9.79 -3.64 1.04
N LYS A 120 10.29 -4.30 -0.01
CA LYS A 120 10.01 -5.72 -0.26
C LYS A 120 10.82 -6.67 0.63
N ALA A 121 11.91 -6.19 1.25
CA ALA A 121 12.86 -7.02 1.97
C ALA A 121 12.56 -7.10 3.47
N THR A 122 12.16 -5.98 4.08
CA THR A 122 11.99 -5.88 5.53
C THR A 122 10.65 -5.25 5.87
N PRO A 123 9.83 -5.91 6.72
CA PRO A 123 8.60 -5.33 7.24
C PRO A 123 8.86 -4.04 8.03
N THR A 124 7.98 -3.07 7.85
CA THR A 124 7.94 -1.83 8.63
C THR A 124 6.95 -2.00 9.78
N THR A 125 7.36 -1.73 11.02
CA THR A 125 6.47 -1.78 12.18
C THR A 125 5.51 -0.60 12.18
N LEU A 126 4.21 -0.89 12.22
CA LEU A 126 3.13 0.09 12.33
C LEU A 126 2.65 0.23 13.78
N ILE A 127 2.52 -0.90 14.47
CA ILE A 127 2.19 -0.99 15.90
C ILE A 127 3.17 -1.93 16.57
N SER A 128 3.66 -1.55 17.74
CA SER A 128 4.25 -2.47 18.72
C SER A 128 3.89 -2.00 20.12
N THR A 129 3.29 -2.87 20.91
CA THR A 129 3.02 -2.58 22.33
C THR A 129 4.22 -2.92 23.23
N LYS A 130 5.21 -3.62 22.67
CA LYS A 130 6.49 -3.92 23.31
C LYS A 130 7.52 -2.83 23.01
N ASN A 131 8.48 -2.63 23.91
CA ASN A 131 9.51 -1.61 23.75
C ASN A 131 10.41 -1.86 22.51
N PRO A 132 10.66 -0.83 21.67
CA PRO A 132 10.08 0.52 21.73
C PRO A 132 8.62 0.52 21.28
N MET A 133 7.75 1.13 22.07
CA MET A 133 6.32 1.22 21.73
C MET A 133 6.10 2.08 20.49
N VAL A 134 5.27 1.59 19.57
CA VAL A 134 4.87 2.28 18.34
C VAL A 134 3.37 2.14 18.19
N SER A 135 2.67 3.25 17.93
CA SER A 135 1.23 3.23 17.65
C SER A 135 0.80 4.25 16.60
N ALA A 136 1.57 5.31 16.38
CA ALA A 136 1.70 6.06 15.12
C ALA A 136 0.40 6.43 14.35
N GLY A 137 -0.72 6.66 15.05
CA GLY A 137 -2.03 7.00 14.46
C GLY A 137 -3.03 5.83 14.39
N LEU A 138 -2.62 4.62 14.77
CA LEU A 138 -3.47 3.43 14.92
C LEU A 138 -3.67 3.06 16.41
N ASP A 139 -3.63 4.06 17.30
CA ASP A 139 -3.57 3.92 18.76
C ASP A 139 -4.72 3.10 19.36
N ALA A 140 -5.89 3.10 18.71
CA ALA A 140 -7.05 2.31 19.13
C ALA A 140 -6.75 0.80 19.14
N LEU A 141 -5.98 0.31 18.17
CA LEU A 141 -5.64 -1.11 18.06
C LEU A 141 -4.53 -1.52 19.05
N ALA A 142 -3.73 -0.57 19.53
CA ALA A 142 -2.64 -0.80 20.47
C ALA A 142 -3.09 -0.88 21.93
N GLN A 143 -4.38 -0.66 22.23
CA GLN A 143 -4.91 -0.74 23.59
C GLN A 143 -5.10 -2.20 24.02
N SER A 144 -4.65 -2.57 25.23
CA SER A 144 -4.82 -3.94 25.75
C SER A 144 -6.28 -4.35 25.90
N SER A 145 -7.17 -3.39 26.20
CA SER A 145 -8.62 -3.61 26.19
C SER A 145 -9.18 -4.01 24.81
N ILE A 146 -8.40 -3.85 23.75
CA ILE A 146 -8.73 -4.24 22.39
C ILE A 146 -7.94 -5.49 22.00
N TYR A 147 -6.61 -5.43 21.92
CA TYR A 147 -5.81 -6.54 21.39
C TYR A 147 -5.81 -7.77 22.30
N ALA A 148 -6.02 -7.61 23.61
CA ALA A 148 -6.08 -8.71 24.58
C ALA A 148 -7.53 -9.08 24.99
N SER A 149 -8.52 -8.59 24.24
CA SER A 149 -9.93 -8.90 24.44
C SER A 149 -10.43 -10.00 23.49
N SER A 150 -11.73 -10.28 23.48
CA SER A 150 -12.39 -11.06 22.42
C SER A 150 -13.20 -10.17 21.45
N GLY A 151 -13.08 -8.84 21.58
CA GLY A 151 -13.79 -7.87 20.77
C GLY A 151 -13.08 -7.58 19.45
N ARG A 152 -13.82 -6.96 18.52
CA ARG A 152 -13.25 -6.43 17.27
C ARG A 152 -13.18 -4.92 17.32
N GLU A 153 -12.10 -4.38 16.79
CA GLU A 153 -11.89 -2.93 16.69
C GLU A 153 -11.26 -2.58 15.35
N SER A 154 -11.57 -1.39 14.86
CA SER A 154 -11.03 -0.87 13.60
C SER A 154 -10.26 0.42 13.82
N ALA A 155 -9.20 0.62 13.04
CA ALA A 155 -8.54 1.91 12.92
C ALA A 155 -8.25 2.19 11.44
N GLN A 156 -8.19 3.48 11.11
CA GLN A 156 -7.88 3.94 9.78
C GLN A 156 -6.46 4.52 9.75
N GLY A 157 -5.72 4.15 8.71
CA GLY A 157 -4.42 4.73 8.39
C GLY A 157 -4.37 5.18 6.94
N SER A 158 -3.26 5.81 6.56
CA SER A 158 -2.99 6.15 5.16
C SER A 158 -1.51 6.02 4.83
N PHE A 159 -1.21 5.49 3.65
CA PHE A 159 0.13 5.55 3.08
C PHE A 159 0.26 6.73 2.12
N GLU A 160 1.46 7.27 2.05
CA GLU A 160 1.89 8.16 0.99
C GLU A 160 2.45 7.33 -0.17
N PHE A 161 2.00 7.60 -1.38
CA PHE A 161 2.45 6.94 -2.59
C PHE A 161 3.13 7.94 -3.53
N THR A 162 4.29 7.56 -4.05
CA THR A 162 5.11 8.37 -4.97
C THR A 162 5.54 7.52 -6.16
N ILE A 163 5.91 8.14 -7.28
CA ILE A 163 6.70 7.44 -8.31
C ILE A 163 8.17 7.65 -7.95
N ASP A 164 8.84 6.59 -7.54
CA ASP A 164 10.22 6.65 -7.01
C ASP A 164 11.25 6.51 -8.13
N ASP A 165 11.01 5.62 -9.08
CA ASP A 165 11.93 5.37 -10.20
C ASP A 165 11.19 4.88 -11.45
N ALA A 166 11.92 4.88 -12.58
CA ALA A 166 11.40 4.53 -13.89
C ALA A 166 12.44 3.81 -14.73
N THR A 167 11.96 3.03 -15.71
CA THR A 167 12.77 2.48 -16.79
C THR A 167 12.11 2.78 -18.14
N SER A 168 12.91 3.03 -19.18
CA SER A 168 12.39 3.20 -20.55
C SER A 168 12.07 1.87 -21.23
N ASP A 169 12.73 0.79 -20.80
CA ASP A 169 12.72 -0.51 -21.48
C ASP A 169 12.66 -1.72 -20.52
N GLY A 170 12.39 -1.47 -19.23
CA GLY A 170 12.31 -2.51 -18.22
C GLY A 170 13.65 -2.90 -17.60
N SER A 171 14.76 -2.27 -18.01
CA SER A 171 16.10 -2.67 -17.56
C SER A 171 16.76 -1.64 -16.63
N ALA A 172 17.25 -0.53 -17.16
CA ALA A 172 18.01 0.47 -16.41
C ALA A 172 17.12 1.62 -15.94
N ALA A 173 17.45 2.15 -14.77
CA ALA A 173 16.81 3.35 -14.25
C ALA A 173 17.03 4.54 -15.21
N THR A 174 16.01 5.36 -15.39
CA THR A 174 16.04 6.54 -16.24
C THR A 174 15.25 7.69 -15.62
N ASP A 175 15.59 8.91 -16.01
CA ASP A 175 14.87 10.10 -15.56
C ASP A 175 13.44 10.14 -16.12
N PHE A 176 12.46 10.58 -15.33
CA PHE A 176 11.08 10.67 -15.79
C PHE A 176 10.90 11.54 -17.05
N SER A 177 11.75 12.55 -17.23
CA SER A 177 11.73 13.41 -18.42
C SER A 177 12.15 12.67 -19.70
N SER A 178 12.95 11.60 -19.61
CA SER A 178 13.40 10.83 -20.78
C SER A 178 12.34 9.87 -21.31
N LEU A 179 11.33 9.54 -20.49
CA LEU A 179 10.26 8.63 -20.87
C LEU A 179 9.44 9.22 -22.02
N ALA A 180 9.07 8.39 -22.99
CA ALA A 180 8.03 8.77 -23.95
C ALA A 180 6.69 9.01 -23.22
N ASP A 181 5.81 9.82 -23.80
CA ASP A 181 4.45 9.99 -23.29
C ASP A 181 3.70 8.65 -23.30
N GLY A 182 2.78 8.47 -22.35
CA GLY A 182 2.04 7.22 -22.23
C GLY A 182 1.34 7.03 -20.90
N MET A 183 0.78 5.83 -20.75
CA MET A 183 0.04 5.40 -19.57
C MET A 183 0.62 4.09 -19.04
N TRP A 184 0.96 4.08 -17.76
CA TRP A 184 1.39 2.90 -17.02
C TRP A 184 0.29 2.46 -16.08
N ASN A 185 0.04 1.15 -15.99
CA ASN A 185 -0.95 0.58 -15.10
C ASN A 185 -0.33 -0.59 -14.33
N GLY A 186 -0.80 -0.80 -13.11
CA GLY A 186 -0.35 -1.93 -12.29
C GLY A 186 -1.05 -1.95 -10.94
N GLU A 187 -0.66 -2.94 -10.13
CA GLU A 187 -1.17 -3.13 -8.78
C GLU A 187 -0.06 -2.86 -7.77
N VAL A 188 -0.34 -1.97 -6.82
CA VAL A 188 0.49 -1.79 -5.64
C VAL A 188 -0.13 -2.60 -4.51
N ALA A 189 0.62 -3.55 -3.96
CA ALA A 189 0.13 -4.45 -2.92
C ALA A 189 1.00 -4.35 -1.67
N VAL A 190 0.36 -4.14 -0.52
CA VAL A 190 1.00 -4.10 0.80
C VAL A 190 0.40 -5.20 1.66
N GLN A 191 1.25 -6.08 2.16
CA GLN A 191 0.86 -7.08 3.15
C GLN A 191 0.95 -6.47 4.55
N PHE A 192 -0.05 -6.77 5.37
CA PHE A 192 -0.07 -6.50 6.80
C PHE A 192 0.02 -7.83 7.53
N THR A 193 0.81 -7.86 8.60
CA THR A 193 0.98 -9.03 9.46
C THR A 193 0.79 -8.60 10.90
N ALA A 194 -0.22 -9.18 11.54
CA ALA A 194 -0.57 -8.99 12.93
C ALA A 194 -0.07 -10.19 13.75
N LEU A 195 0.55 -9.91 14.89
CA LEU A 195 1.11 -10.88 15.83
C LEU A 195 0.61 -10.53 17.22
N TRP A 196 -0.08 -11.47 17.86
CA TRP A 196 -0.37 -11.45 19.28
C TRP A 196 0.56 -12.44 19.97
N SER A 197 1.12 -12.03 21.10
CA SER A 197 1.98 -12.88 21.90
C SER A 197 1.72 -12.68 23.38
N ASP A 198 2.01 -13.71 24.15
CA ASP A 198 2.03 -13.73 25.61
C ASP A 198 3.49 -13.88 26.08
N THR A 199 4.37 -12.92 25.78
CA THR A 199 5.68 -13.05 26.44
C THR A 199 5.49 -13.04 27.97
N PRO A 200 6.14 -13.95 28.72
CA PRO A 200 6.27 -13.81 30.16
C PRO A 200 6.89 -12.46 30.55
#